data_AF-A0A5J4V5E1-F1
#
_entry.id   AF-A0A5J4V5E1-F1
#
_cell.length_a   1.000
_cell.length_b   1.000
_cell.length_c   1.000
_cell.angle_alpha   90.00
_cell.angle_beta   90.00
_cell.angle_gamma   90.00
#
_symmetry.space_group_name_H-M   'P 1'
#
loop_
_entity.id
_entity.type
_entity.pdbx_description
1 polymer ?
#
loop_
_entity_poly.entity_id
_entity_poly.type
_entity_poly.pdbx_seq_one_letter_code
_entity_poly.pdbx_strand_id
1 'polypeptide(L)'
;MDSENEDVREDASWTIINIIQAGLEILNIGQQHPFLHQLMNDGTIAKFILLLNDKERQSDLDSIQEFLIDLFKAHQLPEEIKQQVIKTYKERSWFDQLAILAECEDNHDMILEDEFEKKLLEDFENHYEIIQQLHFIIPILHLGSEENKKKVALQIKKKIKKLSNDKNIQKFAKKHLWKEKDKEKISVQSKEILIIIKEIIGDEKDDDEEEEDEDDESESKKESETEESDEEDDEEEEKNEIQKSDDDEDDDQ
;
A
#
# COMPACT_ATOMS: atom_id res chain seq x y z
N MET A 1 -0.41 -14.06 26.40
CA MET A 1 -1.42 -12.98 26.52
C MET A 1 -1.94 -12.79 27.94
N ASP A 2 -2.14 -13.82 28.75
CA ASP A 2 -2.68 -13.67 30.12
C ASP A 2 -1.62 -13.37 31.20
N SER A 3 -0.42 -12.95 30.80
CA SER A 3 0.64 -12.57 31.74
C SER A 3 0.28 -11.27 32.46
N GLU A 4 0.54 -11.17 33.76
CA GLU A 4 0.43 -9.90 34.49
C GLU A 4 1.55 -8.92 34.11
N ASN A 5 2.72 -9.45 33.71
CA ASN A 5 3.83 -8.65 33.19
C ASN A 5 3.51 -8.15 31.77
N GLU A 6 3.60 -6.83 31.58
CA GLU A 6 3.29 -6.13 30.33
C GLU A 6 4.26 -6.46 29.20
N ASP A 7 5.57 -6.35 29.44
CA ASP A 7 6.62 -6.67 28.45
C ASP A 7 6.42 -8.09 27.91
N VAL A 8 6.10 -9.05 28.78
CA VAL A 8 5.83 -10.45 28.38
C VAL A 8 4.58 -10.56 27.50
N ARG A 9 3.55 -9.72 27.72
CA ARG A 9 2.37 -9.70 26.85
C ARG A 9 2.70 -9.07 25.50
N GLU A 10 3.51 -8.02 25.49
CA GLU A 10 3.93 -7.32 24.28
C GLU A 10 4.80 -8.23 23.39
N ASP A 11 5.83 -8.85 23.96
CA ASP A 11 6.69 -9.81 23.25
C ASP A 11 5.89 -10.97 22.66
N ALA A 12 4.93 -11.50 23.43
CA ALA A 12 4.05 -12.56 22.95
C ALA A 12 3.16 -12.07 21.80
N SER A 13 2.67 -10.82 21.86
CA SER A 13 1.85 -10.23 20.80
C SER A 13 2.65 -10.09 19.52
N TRP A 14 3.84 -9.48 19.58
CA TRP A 14 4.74 -9.34 18.43
C TRP A 14 5.14 -10.68 17.83
N THR A 15 5.40 -11.68 18.67
CA THR A 15 5.70 -13.03 18.19
C THR A 15 4.54 -13.62 17.39
N ILE A 16 3.30 -13.46 17.88
CA ILE A 16 2.10 -13.95 17.18
C ILE A 16 1.90 -13.19 15.87
N ILE A 17 2.01 -11.86 15.88
CA ILE A 17 1.86 -11.01 14.69
C ILE A 17 2.84 -11.44 13.59
N ASN A 18 4.11 -11.59 13.92
CA ASN A 18 5.15 -12.02 12.97
C ASN A 18 4.88 -13.41 12.39
N ILE A 19 4.32 -14.35 13.17
CA ILE A 19 3.95 -15.68 12.69
C ILE A 19 2.80 -15.59 11.68
N ILE A 20 1.79 -14.76 11.93
CA ILE A 20 0.66 -14.57 11.00
C ILE A 20 1.14 -13.92 9.70
N GLN A 21 1.93 -12.84 9.80
CA GLN A 21 2.45 -12.13 8.63
C GLN A 21 3.33 -13.03 7.76
N ALA A 22 4.22 -13.84 8.36
CA ALA A 22 5.02 -14.81 7.61
C ALA A 22 4.15 -15.90 6.95
N GLY A 23 3.04 -16.28 7.59
CA GLY A 23 2.07 -17.24 7.03
C GLY A 23 1.30 -16.69 5.82
N LEU A 24 1.16 -15.36 5.71
CA LEU A 24 0.41 -14.71 4.64
C LEU A 24 1.06 -14.88 3.26
N GLU A 25 2.40 -14.84 3.20
CA GLU A 25 3.16 -14.89 1.94
C GLU A 25 2.94 -16.17 1.12
N ILE A 26 2.50 -17.25 1.77
CA ILE A 26 2.27 -18.56 1.14
C ILE A 26 0.80 -18.83 0.79
N LEU A 27 -0.11 -17.90 1.10
CA LEU A 27 -1.54 -18.07 0.85
C LEU A 27 -1.92 -17.55 -0.53
N ASN A 28 -2.76 -18.31 -1.23
CA ASN A 28 -3.38 -17.85 -2.47
C ASN A 28 -4.55 -16.90 -2.17
N ILE A 29 -4.98 -16.16 -3.20
CA ILE A 29 -6.19 -15.33 -3.13
C ILE A 29 -7.40 -16.20 -2.74
N GLY A 30 -8.19 -15.72 -1.78
CA GLY A 30 -9.38 -16.42 -1.27
C GLY A 30 -9.07 -17.55 -0.28
N GLN A 31 -7.80 -17.79 0.04
CA GLN A 31 -7.41 -18.80 1.02
C GLN A 31 -7.36 -18.20 2.42
N GLN A 32 -8.09 -18.81 3.37
CA GLN A 32 -8.10 -18.39 4.77
C GLN A 32 -6.79 -18.72 5.49
N HIS A 33 -6.46 -17.92 6.49
CA HIS A 33 -5.30 -18.14 7.34
C HIS A 33 -5.47 -19.43 8.19
N PRO A 34 -4.50 -20.36 8.23
CA PRO A 34 -4.64 -21.65 8.91
C PRO A 34 -4.84 -21.53 10.43
N PHE A 35 -4.37 -20.44 11.04
CA PHE A 35 -4.52 -20.20 12.48
C PHE A 35 -5.82 -19.48 12.87
N LEU A 36 -6.65 -19.03 11.93
CA LEU A 36 -7.86 -18.26 12.22
C LEU A 36 -8.77 -18.98 13.23
N HIS A 37 -9.14 -20.23 12.94
CA HIS A 37 -10.03 -20.99 13.83
C HIS A 37 -9.40 -21.30 15.18
N GLN A 38 -8.09 -21.56 15.23
CA GLN A 38 -7.40 -21.84 16.49
C GLN A 38 -7.42 -20.61 17.40
N LEU A 39 -7.02 -19.45 16.88
CA LEU A 39 -6.96 -18.19 17.64
C LEU A 39 -8.34 -17.63 18.00
N MET A 40 -9.36 -17.96 17.20
CA MET A 40 -10.75 -17.67 17.55
C MET A 40 -11.21 -18.54 18.73
N ASN A 41 -10.91 -19.83 18.70
CA ASN A 41 -11.38 -20.79 19.71
C ASN A 41 -10.69 -20.63 21.07
N ASP A 42 -9.42 -20.23 21.10
CA ASP A 42 -8.67 -20.02 22.35
C ASP A 42 -8.86 -18.60 22.94
N GLY A 43 -9.65 -17.76 22.27
CA GLY A 43 -9.96 -16.39 22.71
C GLY A 43 -8.85 -15.38 22.47
N THR A 44 -7.78 -15.73 21.75
CA THR A 44 -6.69 -14.80 21.41
C THR A 44 -7.20 -13.62 20.58
N ILE A 45 -8.07 -13.86 19.60
CA ILE A 45 -8.67 -12.79 18.79
C ILE A 45 -9.44 -11.80 19.66
N ALA A 46 -10.25 -12.29 20.62
CA ALA A 46 -11.00 -11.43 21.52
C ALA A 46 -10.08 -10.53 22.36
N LYS A 47 -8.90 -11.03 22.77
CA LYS A 47 -7.91 -10.25 23.51
C LYS A 47 -7.29 -9.16 22.63
N PHE A 48 -6.96 -9.45 21.37
CA PHE A 48 -6.47 -8.43 20.44
C PHE A 48 -7.53 -7.34 20.15
N ILE A 49 -8.80 -7.72 20.03
CA ILE A 49 -9.90 -6.74 19.88
C ILE A 49 -10.02 -5.85 21.13
N LEU A 50 -9.84 -6.40 22.33
CA LEU A 50 -9.82 -5.59 23.55
C LEU A 50 -8.65 -4.60 23.55
N LEU A 51 -7.47 -5.02 23.10
CA LEU A 51 -6.30 -4.15 22.97
C LEU A 51 -6.53 -3.03 21.94
N LEU A 52 -7.26 -3.29 20.85
CA LEU A 52 -7.60 -2.24 19.87
C LEU A 52 -8.44 -1.10 20.45
N ASN A 53 -9.19 -1.37 21.52
CA ASN A 53 -10.03 -0.39 22.18
C ASN A 53 -9.30 0.36 23.31
N ASP A 54 -8.06 -0.02 23.61
CA ASP A 54 -7.23 0.62 24.63
C ASP A 54 -6.56 1.88 24.07
N LYS A 55 -7.09 3.04 24.45
CA LYS A 55 -6.63 4.35 23.97
C LYS A 55 -5.24 4.73 24.48
N GLU A 56 -4.72 4.04 25.49
CA GLU A 56 -3.39 4.33 26.04
C GLU A 56 -2.27 3.71 25.18
N ARG A 57 -2.60 2.81 24.24
CA ARG A 57 -1.64 2.07 23.39
C ARG A 57 -1.71 2.46 21.91
N GLN A 58 -1.82 3.75 21.63
CA GLN A 58 -2.05 4.24 20.26
C GLN A 58 -0.96 3.82 19.26
N SER A 59 0.29 3.63 19.71
CA SER A 59 1.41 3.17 18.87
C SER A 59 1.23 1.75 18.33
N ASP A 60 0.51 0.90 19.07
CA ASP A 60 0.43 -0.54 18.78
C ASP A 60 -0.82 -0.88 17.95
N LEU A 61 -1.75 0.08 17.84
CA LEU A 61 -3.04 -0.12 17.19
C LEU A 61 -2.89 -0.47 15.71
N ASP A 62 -1.97 0.18 15.00
CA ASP A 62 -1.78 -0.07 13.57
C ASP A 62 -1.32 -1.51 13.35
N SER A 63 -0.33 -1.99 14.11
CA SER A 63 0.17 -3.38 14.02
C SER A 63 -0.87 -4.42 14.43
N ILE A 64 -1.70 -4.14 15.43
CA ILE A 64 -2.80 -5.05 15.81
C ILE A 64 -3.88 -5.07 14.72
N GLN A 65 -4.21 -3.93 14.11
CA GLN A 65 -5.17 -3.89 13.00
C GLN A 65 -4.65 -4.68 11.79
N GLU A 66 -3.39 -4.47 11.41
CA GLU A 66 -2.74 -5.23 10.33
C GLU A 66 -2.80 -6.73 10.60
N PHE A 67 -2.43 -7.16 11.81
CA PHE A 67 -2.55 -8.55 12.22
C PHE A 67 -3.97 -9.11 12.08
N LEU A 68 -4.99 -8.35 12.48
CA LEU A 68 -6.37 -8.81 12.35
C LEU A 68 -6.80 -8.87 10.88
N ILE A 69 -6.38 -7.91 10.04
CA ILE A 69 -6.63 -7.95 8.60
C ILE A 69 -6.01 -9.21 7.98
N ASP A 70 -4.73 -9.46 8.28
CA ASP A 70 -3.99 -10.61 7.75
C ASP A 70 -4.61 -11.95 8.20
N LEU A 71 -4.98 -12.03 9.48
CA LEU A 71 -5.59 -13.23 10.06
C LEU A 71 -6.99 -13.51 9.46
N PHE A 72 -7.76 -12.46 9.20
CA PHE A 72 -9.10 -12.53 8.61
C PHE A 72 -9.10 -12.47 7.07
N LYS A 73 -7.95 -12.67 6.41
CA LYS A 73 -7.90 -12.86 4.94
C LYS A 73 -8.97 -13.87 4.50
N ALA A 74 -9.74 -13.51 3.47
CA ALA A 74 -10.83 -14.31 2.93
C ALA A 74 -11.87 -14.77 3.98
N HIS A 75 -12.03 -13.98 5.05
CA HIS A 75 -13.03 -14.14 6.08
C HIS A 75 -13.59 -12.77 6.49
N GLN A 76 -14.83 -12.74 6.98
CA GLN A 76 -15.42 -11.49 7.43
C GLN A 76 -14.75 -11.03 8.73
N LEU A 77 -14.37 -9.75 8.81
CA LEU A 77 -13.92 -9.15 10.06
C LEU A 77 -15.02 -9.24 11.13
N PRO A 78 -14.67 -9.35 12.43
CA PRO A 78 -15.62 -9.24 13.52
C PRO A 78 -16.39 -7.90 13.44
N GLU A 79 -17.71 -7.97 13.63
CA GLU A 79 -18.62 -6.84 13.43
C GLU A 79 -18.24 -5.64 14.31
N GLU A 80 -17.68 -5.90 15.49
CA GLU A 80 -17.26 -4.88 16.45
C GLU A 80 -16.14 -3.98 15.93
N ILE A 81 -15.29 -4.47 15.01
CA ILE A 81 -14.13 -3.72 14.49
C ILE A 81 -14.22 -3.44 12.99
N LYS A 82 -15.07 -4.16 12.25
CA LYS A 82 -15.16 -4.11 10.79
C LYS A 82 -15.22 -2.69 10.24
N GLN A 83 -16.15 -1.88 10.74
CA GLN A 83 -16.33 -0.50 10.27
C GLN A 83 -15.13 0.40 10.57
N GLN A 84 -14.60 0.33 11.79
CA GLN A 84 -13.45 1.14 12.20
C GLN A 84 -12.21 0.82 11.36
N VAL A 85 -11.93 -0.47 11.16
CA VAL A 85 -10.78 -0.92 10.38
C VAL A 85 -10.93 -0.50 8.92
N ILE A 86 -12.02 -0.87 8.25
CA ILE A 86 -12.20 -0.53 6.82
C ILE A 86 -12.12 0.99 6.60
N LYS A 87 -12.76 1.79 7.45
CA LYS A 87 -12.70 3.25 7.36
C LYS A 87 -11.28 3.79 7.48
N THR A 88 -10.52 3.32 8.48
CA THR A 88 -9.13 3.77 8.72
C THR A 88 -8.25 3.54 7.49
N TYR A 89 -8.35 2.36 6.88
CA TYR A 89 -7.53 1.98 5.73
C TYR A 89 -7.97 2.67 4.43
N LYS A 90 -9.28 2.95 4.27
CA LYS A 90 -9.79 3.80 3.18
C LYS A 90 -9.26 5.22 3.26
N GLU A 91 -9.27 5.83 4.45
CA GLU A 91 -8.84 7.23 4.66
C GLU A 91 -7.32 7.40 4.46
N ARG A 92 -6.54 6.36 4.75
CA ARG A 92 -5.08 6.34 4.57
C ARG A 92 -4.63 5.84 3.20
N SER A 93 -5.55 5.43 2.33
CA SER A 93 -5.26 4.83 1.01
C SER A 93 -4.28 3.63 1.10
N TRP A 94 -4.46 2.80 2.13
CA TRP A 94 -3.60 1.64 2.38
C TRP A 94 -4.08 0.43 1.57
N PHE A 95 -3.82 0.51 0.26
CA PHE A 95 -4.38 -0.41 -0.73
C PHE A 95 -3.95 -1.87 -0.56
N ASP A 96 -2.75 -2.16 -0.05
CA ASP A 96 -2.32 -3.54 0.18
C ASP A 96 -3.19 -4.25 1.22
N GLN A 97 -3.48 -3.60 2.35
CA GLN A 97 -4.37 -4.16 3.37
C GLN A 97 -5.84 -4.13 2.92
N LEU A 98 -6.26 -3.11 2.15
CA LEU A 98 -7.58 -3.14 1.51
C LEU A 98 -7.71 -4.32 0.54
N ALA A 99 -6.64 -4.72 -0.15
CA ALA A 99 -6.64 -5.89 -1.04
C ALA A 99 -6.92 -7.17 -0.25
N ILE A 100 -6.28 -7.33 0.92
CA ILE A 100 -6.49 -8.48 1.81
C ILE A 100 -7.94 -8.50 2.33
N LEU A 101 -8.47 -7.36 2.75
CA LEU A 101 -9.87 -7.24 3.17
C LEU A 101 -10.86 -7.53 2.05
N ALA A 102 -10.53 -7.13 0.83
CA ALA A 102 -11.32 -7.40 -0.37
C ALA A 102 -11.29 -8.88 -0.79
N GLU A 103 -10.51 -9.76 -0.16
CA GLU A 103 -10.62 -11.19 -0.42
C GLU A 103 -11.87 -11.83 0.21
N CYS A 104 -12.62 -11.08 1.00
CA CYS A 104 -13.94 -11.46 1.50
C CYS A 104 -15.03 -10.59 0.83
N GLU A 105 -15.94 -11.23 0.08
CA GLU A 105 -17.05 -10.55 -0.62
C GLU A 105 -17.90 -9.69 0.34
N ASP A 106 -18.14 -10.16 1.58
CA ASP A 106 -18.94 -9.46 2.60
C ASP A 106 -18.36 -8.09 3.01
N ASN A 107 -17.10 -7.81 2.68
CA ASN A 107 -16.46 -6.53 2.96
C ASN A 107 -16.63 -5.52 1.81
N HIS A 108 -17.01 -5.95 0.60
CA HIS A 108 -16.93 -5.13 -0.62
C HIS A 108 -17.83 -3.92 -0.59
N ASP A 109 -19.09 -4.08 -0.17
CA ASP A 109 -20.04 -2.97 -0.11
C ASP A 109 -19.48 -1.83 0.74
N MET A 110 -18.98 -2.15 1.95
CA MET A 110 -18.40 -1.16 2.86
C MET A 110 -17.10 -0.55 2.34
N ILE A 111 -16.26 -1.35 1.67
CA ILE A 111 -15.06 -0.85 1.02
C ILE A 111 -15.44 0.16 -0.09
N LEU A 112 -16.46 -0.14 -0.87
CA LEU A 112 -16.93 0.66 -2.02
C LEU A 112 -17.97 1.74 -1.66
N GLU A 113 -18.32 1.90 -0.38
CA GLU A 113 -19.12 3.02 0.12
C GLU A 113 -18.45 4.38 -0.21
N ASP A 114 -19.28 5.42 -0.28
CA ASP A 114 -18.84 6.79 -0.59
C ASP A 114 -18.14 6.93 -1.95
N GLU A 115 -18.55 6.09 -2.91
CA GLU A 115 -18.00 6.07 -4.28
C GLU A 115 -16.48 5.86 -4.31
N PHE A 116 -15.96 5.06 -3.38
CA PHE A 116 -14.52 4.85 -3.22
C PHE A 116 -13.84 4.37 -4.51
N GLU A 117 -14.54 3.64 -5.38
CA GLU A 117 -14.02 3.22 -6.68
C GLU A 117 -13.56 4.40 -7.56
N LYS A 118 -14.14 5.59 -7.38
CA LYS A 118 -13.79 6.75 -8.20
C LYS A 118 -12.34 7.18 -8.01
N LYS A 119 -11.83 7.01 -6.79
CA LYS A 119 -10.44 7.31 -6.38
C LYS A 119 -9.40 6.39 -7.03
N LEU A 120 -9.84 5.26 -7.60
CA LEU A 120 -8.93 4.29 -8.17
C LEU A 120 -8.30 4.83 -9.46
N LEU A 121 -6.98 4.76 -9.49
CA LEU A 121 -6.10 5.11 -10.58
C LEU A 121 -6.31 6.56 -11.04
N GLU A 122 -6.60 7.47 -10.12
CA GLU A 122 -6.67 8.92 -10.39
C GLU A 122 -5.29 9.50 -10.68
N ASP A 123 -4.24 8.98 -10.03
CA ASP A 123 -2.86 9.40 -10.19
C ASP A 123 -1.99 8.29 -10.83
N PHE A 124 -1.19 8.68 -11.83
CA PHE A 124 -0.23 7.81 -12.51
C PHE A 124 1.23 8.26 -12.31
N GLU A 125 1.53 9.11 -11.33
CA GLU A 125 2.91 9.54 -11.07
C GLU A 125 3.70 8.46 -10.33
N ASN A 126 3.09 7.88 -9.28
CA ASN A 126 3.74 6.94 -8.39
C ASN A 126 3.44 5.47 -8.76
N HIS A 127 4.40 4.80 -9.39
CA HIS A 127 4.27 3.39 -9.76
C HIS A 127 4.00 2.44 -8.58
N TYR A 128 4.51 2.74 -7.37
CA TYR A 128 4.24 1.91 -6.20
C TYR A 128 2.76 1.92 -5.87
N GLU A 129 2.15 3.10 -5.87
CA GLU A 129 0.73 3.25 -5.58
C GLU A 129 -0.15 2.59 -6.66
N ILE A 130 0.21 2.75 -7.94
CA ILE A 130 -0.46 2.04 -9.04
C ILE A 130 -0.45 0.53 -8.78
N ILE A 131 0.70 -0.05 -8.44
CA ILE A 131 0.82 -1.49 -8.17
C ILE A 131 -0.10 -1.92 -7.02
N GLN A 132 -0.13 -1.17 -5.92
CA GLN A 132 -0.99 -1.49 -4.78
C GLN A 132 -2.48 -1.38 -5.14
N GLN A 133 -2.86 -0.38 -5.92
CA GLN A 133 -4.22 -0.23 -6.40
C GLN A 133 -4.63 -1.35 -7.36
N LEU A 134 -3.75 -1.77 -8.28
CA LEU A 134 -3.99 -2.93 -9.14
C LEU A 134 -4.16 -4.21 -8.31
N HIS A 135 -3.34 -4.39 -7.27
CA HIS A 135 -3.47 -5.50 -6.33
C HIS A 135 -4.82 -5.49 -5.59
N PHE A 136 -5.29 -4.32 -5.16
CA PHE A 136 -6.61 -4.13 -4.55
C PHE A 136 -7.79 -4.40 -5.50
N ILE A 137 -7.67 -4.02 -6.77
CA ILE A 137 -8.73 -4.18 -7.77
C ILE A 137 -9.03 -5.67 -8.06
N ILE A 138 -7.99 -6.50 -8.15
CA ILE A 138 -8.07 -7.93 -8.51
C ILE A 138 -9.09 -8.71 -7.66
N PRO A 139 -9.02 -8.71 -6.31
CA PRO A 139 -9.95 -9.48 -5.49
C PRO A 139 -11.40 -8.98 -5.61
N ILE A 140 -11.65 -7.68 -5.83
CA ILE A 140 -13.00 -7.18 -6.09
C ILE A 140 -13.55 -7.73 -7.41
N LEU A 141 -12.74 -7.68 -8.47
CA LEU A 141 -13.18 -8.16 -9.79
C LEU A 141 -13.37 -9.68 -9.85
N HIS A 142 -12.63 -10.46 -9.06
CA HIS A 142 -12.82 -11.92 -9.00
C HIS A 142 -13.94 -12.34 -8.06
N LEU A 143 -13.95 -11.80 -6.84
CA LEU A 143 -14.75 -12.33 -5.73
C LEU A 143 -16.00 -11.51 -5.44
N GLY A 144 -16.12 -10.30 -6.01
CA GLY A 144 -17.25 -9.42 -5.70
C GLY A 144 -18.57 -9.88 -6.29
N SER A 145 -19.64 -9.30 -5.75
CA SER A 145 -20.97 -9.38 -6.34
C SER A 145 -20.96 -8.82 -7.78
N GLU A 146 -21.91 -9.24 -8.61
CA GLU A 146 -22.03 -8.75 -9.99
C GLU A 146 -22.15 -7.21 -10.06
N GLU A 147 -22.80 -6.61 -9.07
CA GLU A 147 -22.93 -5.16 -8.96
C GLU A 147 -21.57 -4.49 -8.68
N ASN A 148 -20.85 -4.96 -7.67
CA ASN A 148 -19.54 -4.41 -7.30
C ASN A 148 -18.49 -4.61 -8.40
N LYS A 149 -18.49 -5.79 -9.04
CA LYS A 149 -17.67 -6.09 -10.21
C LYS A 149 -17.90 -5.09 -11.34
N LYS A 150 -19.15 -4.87 -11.73
CA LYS A 150 -19.51 -3.91 -12.79
C LYS A 150 -19.17 -2.48 -12.40
N LYS A 151 -19.46 -2.08 -11.17
CA LYS A 151 -19.17 -0.74 -10.63
C LYS A 151 -17.68 -0.41 -10.78
N VAL A 152 -16.81 -1.29 -10.29
CA VAL A 152 -15.35 -1.10 -10.39
C VAL A 152 -14.88 -1.21 -11.84
N ALA A 153 -15.33 -2.22 -12.59
CA ALA A 153 -14.92 -2.43 -13.97
C ALA A 153 -15.21 -1.22 -14.87
N LEU A 154 -16.40 -0.63 -14.77
CA LEU A 154 -16.78 0.58 -15.52
C LEU A 154 -15.88 1.76 -15.16
N GLN A 155 -15.61 1.97 -13.87
CA GLN A 155 -14.84 3.11 -13.38
C GLN A 155 -13.37 3.09 -13.84
N ILE A 156 -12.76 1.90 -13.88
CA ILE A 156 -11.32 1.78 -14.19
C ILE A 156 -11.02 1.41 -15.64
N LYS A 157 -12.02 1.03 -16.47
CA LYS A 157 -11.84 0.51 -17.85
C LYS A 157 -10.86 1.34 -18.68
N LYS A 158 -11.10 2.66 -18.80
CA LYS A 158 -10.28 3.56 -19.64
C LYS A 158 -8.82 3.62 -19.14
N LYS A 159 -8.64 3.68 -17.82
CA LYS A 159 -7.35 3.76 -17.14
C LYS A 159 -6.55 2.46 -17.29
N ILE A 160 -7.19 1.31 -17.06
CA ILE A 160 -6.59 -0.01 -17.29
C ILE A 160 -6.24 -0.21 -18.76
N LYS A 161 -7.09 0.23 -19.70
CA LYS A 161 -6.78 0.16 -21.14
C LYS A 161 -5.50 0.95 -21.45
N LYS A 162 -5.35 2.17 -20.90
CA LYS A 162 -4.11 2.96 -21.02
C LYS A 162 -2.90 2.20 -20.43
N LEU A 163 -3.02 1.67 -19.21
CA LEU A 163 -1.95 0.91 -18.52
C LEU A 163 -1.67 -0.48 -19.09
N SER A 164 -2.55 -1.04 -19.93
CA SER A 164 -2.33 -2.32 -20.61
C SER A 164 -1.59 -2.16 -21.95
N ASN A 165 -1.50 -0.93 -22.46
CA ASN A 165 -0.86 -0.62 -23.74
C ASN A 165 0.62 -0.34 -23.56
N ASP A 166 1.48 -1.15 -24.20
CA ASP A 166 2.92 -1.05 -24.05
C ASP A 166 3.49 0.33 -24.41
N LYS A 167 2.94 1.02 -25.42
CA LYS A 167 3.43 2.36 -25.80
C LYS A 167 3.14 3.39 -24.70
N ASN A 168 1.93 3.36 -24.13
CA ASN A 168 1.53 4.28 -23.07
C ASN A 168 2.34 4.04 -21.80
N ILE A 169 2.50 2.77 -21.41
CA ILE A 169 3.33 2.40 -20.26
C ILE A 169 4.76 2.91 -20.43
N GLN A 170 5.36 2.76 -21.62
CA GLN A 170 6.71 3.25 -21.87
C GLN A 170 6.80 4.79 -21.77
N LYS A 171 5.76 5.51 -22.22
CA LYS A 171 5.64 6.97 -22.06
C LYS A 171 5.62 7.35 -20.57
N PHE A 172 4.75 6.72 -19.77
CA PHE A 172 4.66 6.97 -18.32
C PHE A 172 5.95 6.61 -17.59
N ALA A 173 6.50 5.42 -17.85
CA ALA A 173 7.73 4.95 -17.22
C ALA A 173 8.91 5.89 -17.50
N LYS A 174 8.99 6.44 -18.71
CA LYS A 174 10.01 7.45 -19.04
C LYS A 174 9.75 8.79 -18.36
N LYS A 175 8.50 9.29 -18.34
CA LYS A 175 8.12 10.56 -17.70
C LYS A 175 8.43 10.55 -16.20
N HIS A 176 8.18 9.43 -15.53
CA HIS A 176 8.26 9.29 -14.07
C HIS A 176 9.43 8.42 -13.59
N LEU A 177 10.39 8.10 -14.48
CA LEU A 177 11.61 7.34 -14.16
C LEU A 177 11.35 5.98 -13.48
N TRP A 178 10.31 5.27 -13.91
CA TRP A 178 10.00 3.94 -13.37
C TRP A 178 11.07 2.93 -13.76
N LYS A 179 11.35 1.98 -12.85
CA LYS A 179 12.27 0.88 -13.16
C LYS A 179 11.58 -0.15 -14.05
N GLU A 180 12.38 -0.88 -14.81
CA GLU A 180 11.88 -1.90 -15.75
C GLU A 180 10.99 -2.95 -15.09
N LYS A 181 11.37 -3.39 -13.88
CA LYS A 181 10.62 -4.38 -13.09
C LYS A 181 9.21 -3.90 -12.75
N ASP A 182 9.07 -2.64 -12.35
CA ASP A 182 7.78 -2.07 -11.93
C ASP A 182 6.87 -1.84 -13.15
N LYS A 183 7.48 -1.39 -14.25
CA LYS A 183 6.83 -1.27 -15.55
C LYS A 183 6.26 -2.60 -16.04
N GLU A 184 7.05 -3.66 -15.97
CA GLU A 184 6.64 -5.01 -16.35
C GLU A 184 5.49 -5.50 -15.46
N LYS A 185 5.61 -5.32 -14.13
CA LYS A 185 4.56 -5.69 -13.17
C LYS A 185 3.23 -4.99 -13.46
N ILE A 186 3.25 -3.68 -13.67
CA ILE A 186 2.06 -2.89 -14.02
C ILE A 186 1.45 -3.38 -15.34
N SER A 187 2.28 -3.65 -16.36
CA SER A 187 1.82 -4.14 -17.66
C SER A 187 1.10 -5.47 -17.55
N VAL A 188 1.70 -6.43 -16.83
CA VAL A 188 1.14 -7.77 -16.65
C VAL A 188 -0.18 -7.71 -15.91
N GLN A 189 -0.23 -7.03 -14.75
CA GLN A 189 -1.45 -6.92 -13.94
C GLN A 189 -2.56 -6.16 -14.68
N SER A 190 -2.24 -5.08 -15.40
CA SER A 190 -3.23 -4.32 -16.15
C SER A 190 -3.83 -5.12 -17.31
N LYS A 191 -3.04 -5.98 -17.96
CA LYS A 191 -3.54 -6.87 -19.02
C LYS A 191 -4.47 -7.94 -18.45
N GLU A 192 -4.14 -8.52 -17.30
CA GLU A 192 -5.00 -9.45 -16.58
C GLU A 192 -6.34 -8.80 -16.20
N ILE A 193 -6.29 -7.63 -15.55
CA ILE A 193 -7.49 -6.87 -15.18
C ILE A 193 -8.32 -6.51 -16.41
N LEU A 194 -7.69 -6.14 -17.53
CA LEU A 194 -8.42 -5.83 -18.77
C LEU A 194 -9.20 -7.03 -19.30
N ILE A 195 -8.65 -8.25 -19.20
CA ILE A 195 -9.36 -9.47 -19.59
C ILE A 195 -10.60 -9.65 -18.72
N ILE A 196 -10.46 -9.52 -17.40
CA ILE A 196 -11.58 -9.67 -16.45
C ILE A 196 -12.67 -8.62 -16.70
N ILE A 197 -12.27 -7.36 -16.94
CA ILE A 197 -13.22 -6.29 -17.29
C ILE A 197 -14.05 -6.66 -18.52
N LYS A 198 -13.41 -7.18 -19.57
CA LYS A 198 -14.12 -7.60 -20.79
C LYS A 198 -15.10 -8.75 -20.54
N GLU A 199 -14.81 -9.63 -19.61
CA GLU A 199 -15.74 -10.70 -19.20
C GLU A 199 -16.96 -10.14 -18.45
N ILE A 200 -16.77 -9.13 -17.59
CA ILE A 200 -17.82 -8.55 -16.75
C ILE A 200 -18.77 -7.62 -17.54
N ILE A 201 -18.22 -6.70 -18.34
CA ILE A 201 -18.99 -5.65 -19.03
C ILE A 201 -18.99 -5.79 -20.56
N GLY A 202 -18.29 -6.77 -21.12
CA GLY A 202 -18.19 -6.99 -22.56
C GLY A 202 -17.16 -6.11 -23.27
N ASP A 203 -16.87 -6.47 -24.52
CA ASP A 203 -16.19 -5.62 -25.50
C ASP A 203 -17.24 -4.70 -26.15
N GLU A 204 -17.78 -3.74 -25.40
CA GLU A 204 -18.46 -2.63 -26.05
C GLU A 204 -17.41 -1.90 -26.91
N LYS A 205 -17.69 -1.79 -28.22
CA LYS A 205 -16.87 -1.00 -29.14
C LYS A 205 -16.85 0.41 -28.57
N ASP A 206 -15.69 0.80 -28.04
CA ASP A 206 -15.49 2.15 -27.55
C ASP A 206 -15.76 3.10 -28.73
N ASP A 207 -16.92 3.77 -28.72
CA ASP A 207 -17.27 4.84 -29.67
C ASP A 207 -16.55 6.15 -29.33
N ASP A 208 -15.67 6.15 -28.33
CA ASP A 208 -14.86 7.31 -27.95
C ASP A 208 -13.52 7.27 -28.68
N GLU A 209 -13.51 8.08 -29.73
CA GLU A 209 -12.39 8.76 -30.36
C GLU A 209 -11.14 8.77 -29.47
N GLU A 210 -10.02 8.36 -30.06
CA GLU A 210 -8.69 8.63 -29.54
C GLU A 210 -8.55 10.15 -29.41
N GLU A 211 -8.98 10.73 -28.28
CA GLU A 211 -8.40 11.96 -27.78
C GLU A 211 -6.94 11.59 -27.49
N GLU A 212 -6.11 11.74 -28.53
CA GLU A 212 -4.70 12.02 -28.40
C GLU A 212 -4.63 13.18 -27.41
N ASP A 213 -4.24 12.89 -26.17
CA ASP A 213 -3.88 13.89 -25.17
C ASP A 213 -2.68 14.71 -25.75
N GLU A 214 -2.97 15.64 -26.65
CA GLU A 214 -2.24 16.89 -26.89
C GLU A 214 -2.41 17.72 -25.63
N ASP A 215 -1.51 17.56 -24.65
CA ASP A 215 -1.04 18.64 -23.76
C ASP A 215 -0.33 18.02 -22.56
N ASP A 216 1.00 18.12 -22.56
CA ASP A 216 1.77 18.51 -21.37
C ASP A 216 3.22 18.87 -21.75
N GLU A 217 3.41 19.59 -22.86
CA GLU A 217 4.67 20.30 -23.15
C GLU A 217 4.49 21.79 -22.83
N SER A 218 4.43 22.14 -21.55
CA SER A 218 4.67 23.53 -21.13
C SER A 218 5.60 23.60 -19.91
N GLU A 219 6.81 24.08 -20.18
CA GLU A 219 7.75 24.77 -19.27
C GLU A 219 8.42 23.91 -18.17
N SER A 220 9.75 23.96 -17.94
CA SER A 220 10.66 25.08 -18.12
C SER A 220 12.07 24.61 -18.54
N LYS A 221 12.55 25.11 -19.70
CA LYS A 221 13.97 25.35 -19.90
C LYS A 221 14.37 26.54 -19.04
N LYS A 222 15.19 26.31 -18.01
CA LYS A 222 16.15 27.32 -17.54
C LYS A 222 17.53 26.83 -17.92
N GLU A 223 17.97 27.27 -19.09
CA GLU A 223 19.39 27.50 -19.33
C GLU A 223 19.83 28.59 -18.33
N SER A 224 20.74 28.25 -17.43
CA SER A 224 21.65 29.24 -16.87
C SER A 224 23.03 28.87 -17.40
N GLU A 225 23.42 29.60 -18.44
CA GLU A 225 24.77 29.63 -18.97
C GLU A 225 25.76 30.01 -17.86
N THR A 226 26.83 29.26 -17.84
CA THR A 226 28.09 29.52 -17.15
C THR A 226 28.73 30.75 -17.79
N GLU A 227 28.95 31.82 -17.02
CA GLU A 227 30.02 32.78 -17.31
C GLU A 227 31.05 32.70 -16.18
N GLU A 228 32.21 32.19 -16.56
CA GLU A 228 33.47 32.29 -15.83
C GLU A 228 33.88 33.77 -15.77
N SER A 229 34.24 34.25 -14.58
CA SER A 229 35.27 35.29 -14.47
C SER A 229 36.12 35.01 -13.23
N ASP A 230 37.32 34.52 -13.51
CA ASP A 230 38.48 34.55 -12.63
C ASP A 230 38.75 35.98 -12.14
N GLU A 231 39.07 36.15 -10.86
CA GLU A 231 40.15 37.05 -10.43
C GLU A 231 40.65 36.64 -9.04
N GLU A 232 41.97 36.58 -8.96
CA GLU A 232 42.83 35.97 -7.95
C GLU A 232 43.02 36.83 -6.68
N ASP A 233 43.60 36.19 -5.67
CA ASP A 233 44.46 36.71 -4.59
C ASP A 233 43.86 37.61 -3.50
N ASP A 234 43.87 37.14 -2.25
CA ASP A 234 44.97 37.50 -1.34
C ASP A 234 44.97 36.69 -0.02
N GLU A 235 46.20 36.43 0.41
CA GLU A 235 46.67 35.70 1.58
C GLU A 235 46.19 36.31 2.91
N GLU A 236 45.97 35.49 3.95
CA GLU A 236 46.67 35.70 5.23
C GLU A 236 46.63 34.45 6.13
N GLU A 237 47.82 34.03 6.55
CA GLU A 237 48.09 33.04 7.59
C GLU A 237 47.56 33.54 8.95
N GLU A 238 46.97 32.66 9.75
CA GLU A 238 47.31 32.69 11.18
C GLU A 238 47.25 31.30 11.83
N LYS A 239 48.44 30.91 12.31
CA LYS A 239 48.71 29.76 13.17
C LYS A 239 47.99 29.97 14.50
N ASN A 240 47.46 28.90 15.09
CA ASN A 240 47.64 28.70 16.52
C ASN A 240 47.72 27.23 16.92
N GLU A 241 48.82 26.95 17.61
CA GLU A 241 49.30 25.69 18.13
C GLU A 241 48.86 25.52 19.60
N ILE A 242 48.49 24.29 19.96
CA ILE A 242 48.79 23.57 21.23
C ILE A 242 48.06 23.99 22.52
N GLN A 243 47.36 23.02 23.16
CA GLN A 243 47.59 22.43 24.50
C GLN A 243 46.37 21.55 24.87
N LYS A 244 46.44 20.21 24.91
CA LYS A 244 46.98 19.27 25.92
C LYS A 244 46.40 19.36 27.35
N SER A 245 45.69 18.31 27.75
CA SER A 245 45.58 17.66 29.08
C SER A 245 44.68 16.42 28.85
N ASP A 246 45.13 15.16 28.79
CA ASP A 246 45.82 14.37 29.83
C ASP A 246 45.23 14.65 31.22
N ASP A 247 44.36 13.76 31.73
CA ASP A 247 44.68 12.94 32.91
C ASP A 247 43.46 12.14 33.47
N ASP A 248 43.82 10.92 33.89
CA ASP A 248 43.32 10.11 35.01
C ASP A 248 42.24 9.03 34.82
N GLU A 249 42.78 7.83 34.58
CA GLU A 249 42.53 6.57 35.28
C GLU A 249 42.05 6.72 36.74
N ASP A 250 41.07 5.91 37.19
CA ASP A 250 41.32 4.77 38.09
C ASP A 250 40.02 4.16 38.68
N ASP A 251 40.02 2.82 38.65
CA ASP A 251 39.51 1.83 39.61
C ASP A 251 38.45 2.20 40.68
N ASP A 252 37.38 1.40 40.80
CA ASP A 252 37.30 0.36 41.84
C ASP A 252 35.92 -0.35 41.91
N GLN A 253 36.01 -1.68 42.09
CA GLN A 253 35.06 -2.65 42.71
C GLN A 253 33.89 -3.27 41.91
#